data_AF-A0A832ZA94-F1
#
_entry.id   AF-A0A832ZA94-F1
#
_cell.length_a   1.000
_cell.length_b   1.000
_cell.length_c   1.000
_cell.angle_alpha   90.00
_cell.angle_beta   90.00
_cell.angle_gamma   90.00
#
_symmetry.space_group_name_H-M   'P 1'
#
loop_
_entity.id
_entity.type
_entity.pdbx_description
1 polymer ?
#
loop_
_entity_poly.entity_id
_entity_poly.type
_entity_poly.pdbx_seq_one_letter_code
_entity_poly.pdbx_strand_id
1 'polypeptide(L)' 'IVRVRKVYDVNAEIIDDKHFKLRLITDGGLYIKELISGDNGRTTPSVSEILGKKAWCEKLDVLNILDDK' A
#
# COMPACT_ATOMS: atom_id res chain seq x y z
N ILE A 1 -8.16 15.89 -9.56
CA ILE A 1 -8.65 16.03 -8.17
C ILE A 1 -7.79 15.17 -7.25
N VAL A 2 -7.33 15.72 -6.13
CA VAL A 2 -6.58 14.94 -5.12
C VAL A 2 -7.60 14.28 -4.18
N ARG A 3 -7.43 12.99 -3.91
CA ARG A 3 -8.26 12.24 -2.95
C ARG A 3 -7.40 11.92 -1.73
N VAL A 4 -7.94 12.16 -0.54
CA VAL A 4 -7.34 11.67 0.70
C VAL A 4 -7.96 10.32 1.02
N ARG A 5 -7.12 9.34 1.34
CA ARG A 5 -7.49 7.98 1.74
C ARG A 5 -6.60 7.57 2.90
N LYS A 6 -7.17 6.84 3.85
CA LYS A 6 -6.49 6.41 5.07
C LYS A 6 -6.03 4.96 4.97
N VAL A 7 -4.83 4.72 5.47
CA VAL A 7 -4.37 3.40 5.89
C VAL A 7 -4.51 3.39 7.42
N TYR A 8 -5.38 2.51 7.92
CA TYR A 8 -5.72 2.39 9.33
C TYR A 8 -4.72 1.55 10.09
N ASP A 9 -4.24 0.48 9.47
CA ASP A 9 -3.27 -0.44 10.06
C ASP A 9 -2.32 -0.99 8.99
N VAL A 10 -1.08 -1.26 9.40
CA VAL A 10 -0.01 -1.82 8.57
C VAL A 10 0.79 -2.81 9.41
N ASN A 11 0.87 -4.04 8.92
CA ASN A 11 1.84 -5.02 9.39
C ASN A 11 2.77 -5.41 8.25
N ALA A 12 4.07 -5.51 8.55
CA ALA A 12 5.11 -5.84 7.57
C ALA A 12 5.90 -7.07 8.00
N GLU A 13 6.14 -7.97 7.05
CA GLU A 13 6.96 -9.16 7.21
C GLU A 13 8.04 -9.16 6.13
N ILE A 14 9.32 -9.18 6.52
CA ILE A 14 10.43 -9.33 5.58
C ILE A 14 10.49 -10.80 5.15
N ILE A 15 10.48 -11.04 3.83
CA ILE A 15 10.57 -12.40 3.27
C ILE A 15 12.02 -12.71 2.90
N ASP A 16 12.69 -11.77 2.23
CA ASP A 16 14.11 -11.84 1.88
C ASP A 16 14.67 -10.44 1.60
N ASP A 17 15.90 -10.35 1.09
CA ASP A 17 16.60 -9.08 0.81
C ASP A 17 15.88 -8.14 -0.17
N LYS A 18 14.95 -8.66 -0.98
CA LYS A 18 14.24 -7.91 -2.04
C LYS A 18 12.71 -7.97 -1.92
N HIS A 19 12.17 -8.80 -1.04
CA HIS A 19 10.73 -8.99 -0.88
C HIS A 19 10.30 -8.79 0.57
N PHE A 20 9.17 -8.11 0.72
CA PHE A 20 8.44 -8.00 1.97
C PHE A 20 6.95 -8.12 1.67
N LYS A 21 6.18 -8.56 2.66
CA LYS A 21 4.74 -8.67 2.61
C LYS A 21 4.14 -7.59 3.49
N LEU A 22 3.13 -6.90 2.97
CA LEU A 22 2.32 -5.96 3.74
C LEU A 22 0.92 -6.51 3.94
N ARG A 23 0.42 -6.43 5.17
CA ARG A 23 -1.00 -6.58 5.48
C ARG A 23 -1.53 -5.22 5.88
N LEU A 24 -2.59 -4.78 5.19
CA LEU A 24 -3.09 -3.42 5.28
C LEU A 24 -4.59 -3.43 5.62
N ILE A 25 -5.02 -2.47 6.43
CA ILE A 25 -6.44 -2.10 6.57
C ILE A 25 -6.56 -0.67 6.04
N THR A 26 -7.43 -0.43 5.06
CA THR A 26 -7.46 0.84 4.33
C THR A 26 -8.89 1.28 4.02
N ASP A 27 -9.05 2.55 3.67
CA ASP A 27 -10.28 3.04 3.04
C ASP A 27 -10.61 2.27 1.77
N GLY A 28 -11.92 2.16 1.50
CA GLY A 28 -12.43 1.73 0.21
C GLY A 28 -11.93 2.62 -0.94
N GLY A 29 -11.51 1.98 -2.03
CA GLY A 29 -11.03 2.67 -3.23
C GLY A 29 -9.64 3.28 -3.10
N LEU A 30 -8.85 2.93 -2.08
CA LEU A 30 -7.41 3.17 -2.09
C LEU A 30 -6.73 2.22 -3.09
N TYR A 31 -5.92 2.79 -3.99
CA TYR A 31 -5.23 2.05 -5.03
C TYR A 31 -3.93 1.49 -4.47
N ILE A 32 -3.93 0.22 -4.05
CA ILE A 32 -2.78 -0.38 -3.36
C ILE A 32 -1.51 -0.34 -4.21
N LYS A 33 -1.59 -0.60 -5.52
CA LYS A 33 -0.41 -0.55 -6.41
C LYS A 33 0.21 0.85 -6.48
N GLU A 34 -0.61 1.89 -6.39
CA GLU A 34 -0.16 3.30 -6.37
C GLU A 34 0.43 3.66 -5.01
N LEU A 35 -0.18 3.21 -3.91
CA LEU A 35 0.39 3.31 -2.56
C LEU A 35 1.80 2.70 -2.49
N ILE A 36 2.04 1.56 -3.15
CA ILE A 36 3.38 0.94 -3.17
C ILE A 36 4.35 1.72 -4.06
N SER A 37 3.97 1.99 -5.30
CA SER A 37 4.87 2.55 -6.33
C SER A 37 5.07 4.07 -6.24
N GLY A 38 4.19 4.77 -5.52
CA GLY A 38 4.12 6.23 -5.53
C GLY A 38 3.55 6.83 -6.81
N ASP A 39 3.27 5.99 -7.82
CA ASP A 39 2.62 6.39 -9.07
C ASP A 39 3.27 7.64 -9.70
N ASN A 40 4.60 7.61 -9.82
CA ASN A 40 5.44 8.72 -10.28
C ASN A 40 5.24 10.04 -9.49
N GLY A 41 5.02 9.93 -8.18
CA GLY A 41 4.83 11.07 -7.27
C GLY A 41 3.39 11.57 -7.18
N ARG A 42 2.42 10.89 -7.81
CA ARG A 42 0.99 11.23 -7.70
C ARG A 42 0.37 10.75 -6.40
N THR A 43 0.97 9.76 -5.73
CA THR A 43 0.53 9.23 -4.44
C THR A 43 1.61 9.45 -3.39
N THR A 44 1.26 10.18 -2.31
CA THR A 44 2.18 10.49 -1.20
C THR A 44 1.43 10.50 0.15
N PRO A 45 2.03 9.98 1.24
CA PRO A 45 3.27 9.19 1.23
C PRO A 45 3.08 7.84 0.52
N SER A 46 4.17 7.27 0.00
CA SER A 46 4.16 5.95 -0.65
C SER A 46 5.25 5.04 -0.08
N VAL A 47 5.12 3.73 -0.27
CA VAL A 47 6.12 2.77 0.23
C VAL A 47 7.48 2.98 -0.46
N SER A 48 7.47 3.26 -1.77
CA SER A 48 8.71 3.58 -2.50
C SER A 48 9.41 4.82 -1.94
N GLU A 49 8.64 5.85 -1.60
CA GLU A 49 9.16 7.08 -0.99
C GLU A 49 9.75 6.80 0.40
N ILE A 50 9.03 6.05 1.25
CA ILE A 50 9.48 5.69 2.60
C ILE A 50 10.77 4.86 2.57
N LEU A 51 10.88 3.92 1.62
CA LEU A 51 12.07 3.08 1.48
C LEU A 51 13.24 3.81 0.79
N GLY A 52 13.01 4.97 0.19
CA GLY A 52 13.99 5.64 -0.67
C GLY A 52 14.42 4.80 -1.88
N LYS A 53 13.58 3.85 -2.30
CA LYS A 53 13.86 2.86 -3.35
C LYS A 53 12.61 2.60 -4.17
N LYS A 54 12.79 2.27 -5.45
CA LYS A 54 11.66 1.84 -6.29
C LYS A 54 11.10 0.52 -5.77
N ALA A 55 9.82 0.52 -5.42
CA ALA A 55 9.05 -0.68 -5.08
C ALA A 55 7.85 -0.81 -6.02
N TRP A 56 7.38 -2.03 -6.23
CA TRP A 56 6.14 -2.31 -6.97
C TRP A 56 5.41 -3.46 -6.28
N CYS A 57 4.10 -3.49 -6.46
CA CYS A 57 3.28 -4.58 -5.96
C CYS A 57 3.40 -5.78 -6.92
N GLU A 58 4.13 -6.80 -6.50
CA GLU A 58 4.27 -8.05 -7.26
C GLU A 58 2.98 -8.89 -7.21
N LYS A 59 2.37 -9.01 -6.03
CA LYS A 59 1.14 -9.76 -5.78
C LYS A 59 0.23 -8.95 -4.88
N LEU A 60 -1.08 -8.99 -5.18
CA LEU A 60 -2.12 -8.33 -4.40
C LEU A 60 -3.28 -9.29 -4.23
N ASP A 61 -3.76 -9.40 -2.99
CA ASP A 61 -4.96 -10.15 -2.66
C ASP A 61 -5.80 -9.34 -1.67
N VAL A 62 -7.12 -9.53 -1.73
CA VAL A 62 -8.08 -8.89 -0.84
C VAL A 62 -8.56 -9.94 0.14
N LEU A 63 -8.06 -9.86 1.38
CA LEU A 63 -8.35 -10.87 2.39
C LEU A 63 -9.79 -10.76 2.90
N ASN A 64 -10.27 -9.54 3.17
CA ASN A 64 -11.59 -9.24 3.72
C ASN A 64 -12.11 -7.90 3.18
N ILE A 65 -13.43 -7.75 3.13
CA ILE A 65 -14.12 -6.46 3.03
C ILE A 65 -14.78 -6.19 4.39
N LEU A 66 -14.43 -5.08 5.02
CA LEU A 66 -15.01 -4.67 6.29
C LEU A 66 -16.20 -3.75 6.00
N ASP A 67 -17.39 -4.13 6.45
CA ASP A 67 -18.59 -3.30 6.44
C ASP A 67 -19.00 -3.02 7.90
N ASP A 68 -19.44 -1.80 8.19
CA ASP A 68 -19.93 -1.38 9.52
C ASP A 68 -21.35 -1.90 9.81
N LYS A 69 -21.79 -3.00 9.19
CA LYS A 69 -23.13 -3.58 9.36
C LYS A 69 -23.13 -4.84 10.20
#